data_AF-A0A7I9W0Z4-F1
#
_entry.id   AF-A0A7I9W0Z4-F1
#
_cell.length_a   1.000
_cell.length_b   1.000
_cell.length_c   1.000
_cell.angle_alpha   90.00
_cell.angle_beta   90.00
_cell.angle_gamma   90.00
#
_symmetry.space_group_name_H-M   'P 1'
#
loop_
_entity.id
_entity.type
_entity.pdbx_description
1 polymer ?
#
loop_
_entity_poly.entity_id
_entity_poly.type
_entity_poly.pdbx_seq_one_letter_code
_entity_poly.pdbx_strand_id
1 'polypeptide(L)'
;MEYDMAGLDDLFAQIPVSDIASKLGEDEGEVNNAVKTLVPALVGGLAQNVQSNDIDSSKLESAVAQQGGSGLLDGGVNVEQVDENEGDNLVAHLFGGNDSTAVASALGGTGAGSSDLIRKLLPIITPIVLAYIGKQLNKGSAPTPQPQGQQSGGGLGDILGSILGGSTGGGASGGGAGGGDNPLGSILGSVLGGQQGGAIGDILGGLLGGRK
;
A
#
# COMPACT_ATOMS: atom_id res chain seq x y z
N MET A 1 24.74 7.12 13.48
CA MET A 1 23.83 5.97 13.61
C MET A 1 22.54 6.41 12.98
N GLU A 2 22.37 6.09 11.70
CA GLU A 2 21.21 6.48 10.91
C GLU A 2 20.04 5.59 11.33
N TYR A 3 19.12 6.12 12.13
CA TYR A 3 17.81 5.50 12.40
C TYR A 3 16.78 6.28 11.61
N ASP A 4 16.82 6.15 10.28
CA ASP A 4 15.68 6.47 9.45
C ASP A 4 15.04 5.14 9.04
N MET A 5 14.32 4.53 10.00
CA MET A 5 13.45 3.38 9.73
C MET A 5 12.02 3.85 9.45
N ALA A 6 11.77 5.12 9.14
CA ALA A 6 10.42 5.53 8.77
C ALA A 6 10.09 4.98 7.38
N GLY A 7 9.29 3.91 7.32
CA GLY A 7 8.83 3.38 6.06
C GLY A 7 8.40 1.92 6.13
N LEU A 8 8.51 1.24 4.98
CA LEU A 8 8.04 -0.12 4.79
C LEU A 8 8.70 -1.12 5.79
N ASP A 9 9.97 -0.91 6.14
CA ASP A 9 10.71 -1.79 7.06
C ASP A 9 10.19 -1.72 8.51
N ASP A 10 9.87 -0.52 9.02
CA ASP A 10 9.26 -0.38 10.35
C ASP A 10 7.83 -0.92 10.34
N LEU A 11 7.07 -0.73 9.25
CA LEU A 11 5.78 -1.37 9.09
C LEU A 11 5.89 -2.90 9.15
N PHE A 12 6.87 -3.52 8.47
CA PHE A 12 7.10 -4.96 8.58
C PHE A 12 7.45 -5.39 10.00
N ALA A 13 8.25 -4.60 10.73
CA ALA A 13 8.61 -4.89 12.11
C ALA A 13 7.42 -4.86 13.09
N GLN A 14 6.34 -4.14 12.75
CA GLN A 14 5.11 -4.15 13.55
C GLN A 14 4.23 -5.37 13.32
N ILE A 15 4.45 -6.17 12.26
CA ILE A 15 3.60 -7.30 11.90
C ILE A 15 4.10 -8.56 12.63
N PRO A 16 3.29 -9.16 13.53
CA PRO A 16 3.70 -10.33 14.30
C PRO A 16 3.54 -11.62 13.47
N VAL A 17 4.44 -11.84 12.51
CA VAL A 17 4.38 -12.95 11.55
C VAL A 17 4.20 -14.32 12.22
N SER A 18 4.95 -14.59 13.30
CA SER A 18 4.87 -15.85 14.04
C SER A 18 3.47 -16.08 14.66
N ASP A 19 2.86 -15.04 15.22
CA ASP A 19 1.54 -15.15 15.85
C ASP A 19 0.44 -15.35 14.78
N ILE A 20 0.59 -14.66 13.65
CA ILE A 20 -0.30 -14.83 12.49
C ILE A 20 -0.20 -16.24 11.94
N ALA A 21 1.02 -16.76 11.72
CA ALA A 21 1.24 -18.13 11.26
C ALA A 21 0.63 -19.15 12.21
N SER A 22 0.83 -18.97 13.51
CA SER A 22 0.25 -19.83 14.56
C SER A 22 -1.27 -19.80 14.56
N LYS A 23 -1.88 -18.62 14.40
CA LYS A 23 -3.35 -18.45 14.33
C LYS A 23 -3.93 -19.13 13.09
N LEU A 24 -3.24 -19.03 11.94
CA LEU A 24 -3.73 -19.57 10.67
C LEU A 24 -3.40 -21.06 10.48
N GLY A 25 -2.47 -21.61 11.26
CA GLY A 25 -1.96 -22.97 11.09
C GLY A 25 -1.12 -23.14 9.81
N GLU A 26 -0.42 -22.07 9.40
CA GLU A 26 0.37 -21.99 8.17
C GLU A 26 1.87 -21.90 8.49
N ASP A 27 2.74 -22.13 7.50
CA ASP A 27 4.19 -22.00 7.67
C ASP A 27 4.60 -20.53 7.84
N GLU A 28 5.46 -20.24 8.84
CA GLU A 28 5.91 -18.89 9.13
C GLU A 28 6.67 -18.25 7.96
N GLY A 29 7.44 -19.05 7.21
CA GLY A 29 8.16 -18.60 6.02
C GLY A 29 7.21 -18.23 4.88
N GLU A 30 6.16 -19.03 4.65
CA GLU A 30 5.11 -18.73 3.68
C GLU A 30 4.34 -17.45 4.05
N VAL A 31 3.96 -17.30 5.33
CA VAL A 31 3.30 -16.09 5.84
C VAL A 31 4.20 -14.87 5.67
N ASN A 32 5.49 -14.97 6.02
CA ASN A 32 6.46 -13.88 5.86
C ASN A 32 6.58 -13.43 4.39
N ASN A 33 6.66 -14.38 3.46
CA ASN A 33 6.74 -14.08 2.03
C ASN A 33 5.45 -13.42 1.51
N ALA A 34 4.29 -13.90 1.97
CA ALA A 34 3.01 -13.29 1.64
C ALA A 34 2.92 -11.86 2.18
N VAL A 35 3.30 -11.62 3.43
CA VAL A 35 3.33 -10.27 4.06
C VAL A 35 4.22 -9.32 3.26
N LYS A 36 5.41 -9.74 2.85
CA LYS A 36 6.33 -8.93 2.03
C LYS A 36 5.75 -8.50 0.69
N THR A 37 4.79 -9.25 0.16
CA THR A 37 4.11 -8.91 -1.09
C THR A 37 2.84 -8.10 -0.86
N LEU A 38 2.08 -8.45 0.19
CA LEU A 38 0.80 -7.83 0.51
C LEU A 38 0.94 -6.41 1.03
N VAL A 39 1.91 -6.15 1.91
CA VAL A 39 2.07 -4.82 2.52
C VAL A 39 2.32 -3.73 1.47
N PRO A 40 3.27 -3.87 0.52
CA PRO A 40 3.41 -2.91 -0.57
C PRO A 40 2.14 -2.75 -1.41
N ALA A 41 1.42 -3.84 -1.69
CA ALA A 41 0.19 -3.81 -2.48
C ALA A 41 -0.94 -3.05 -1.75
N LEU A 42 -1.07 -3.23 -0.44
CA LEU A 42 -2.03 -2.52 0.41
C LEU A 42 -1.71 -1.02 0.48
N VAL A 43 -0.44 -0.67 0.72
CA VAL A 43 0.01 0.73 0.76
C VAL A 43 -0.19 1.41 -0.61
N GLY A 44 0.15 0.72 -1.70
CA GLY A 44 -0.04 1.20 -3.06
C GLY A 44 -1.52 1.36 -3.43
N GLY A 45 -2.37 0.40 -3.05
CA GLY A 45 -3.82 0.51 -3.20
C GLY A 45 -4.38 1.72 -2.47
N LEU A 46 -3.95 1.95 -1.24
CA LEU A 46 -4.37 3.11 -0.45
C LEU A 46 -3.93 4.43 -1.10
N ALA A 47 -2.67 4.50 -1.55
CA ALA A 47 -2.13 5.67 -2.23
C ALA A 47 -2.92 6.01 -3.49
N GLN A 48 -3.28 5.00 -4.28
CA GLN A 48 -4.09 5.17 -5.48
C GLN A 48 -5.49 5.71 -5.17
N ASN A 49 -6.15 5.20 -4.12
CA ASN A 49 -7.48 5.68 -3.74
C ASN A 49 -7.46 7.15 -3.30
N VAL A 50 -6.41 7.57 -2.60
CA VAL A 50 -6.29 8.94 -2.05
C VAL A 50 -5.81 9.95 -3.08
N GLN A 51 -5.01 9.52 -4.07
CA GLN A 51 -4.54 10.39 -5.15
C GLN A 51 -5.55 10.51 -6.30
N SER A 52 -6.50 9.57 -6.41
CA SER A 52 -7.50 9.58 -7.47
C SER A 52 -8.59 10.60 -7.18
N ASN A 53 -8.75 11.60 -8.06
CA ASN A 53 -9.81 12.61 -7.96
C ASN A 53 -11.23 12.03 -8.22
N ASP A 54 -11.31 10.83 -8.80
CA ASP A 54 -12.56 10.16 -9.16
C ASP A 54 -13.08 9.21 -8.06
N ILE A 55 -12.29 8.97 -7.00
CA ILE A 55 -12.63 8.06 -5.90
C ILE A 55 -12.89 8.90 -4.64
N ASP A 56 -14.03 8.70 -3.99
CA ASP A 56 -14.29 9.30 -2.68
C ASP A 56 -13.46 8.60 -1.59
N SER A 57 -12.26 9.12 -1.34
CA SER A 57 -11.33 8.63 -0.32
C SER A 57 -11.74 8.99 1.10
N SER A 58 -12.77 9.82 1.32
CA SER A 58 -13.12 10.37 2.65
C SER A 58 -13.38 9.28 3.69
N LYS A 59 -14.06 8.20 3.27
CA LYS A 59 -14.33 7.04 4.15
C LYS A 59 -13.05 6.29 4.49
N LEU A 60 -12.15 6.15 3.53
CA LEU A 60 -10.89 5.44 3.69
C LEU A 60 -9.93 6.24 4.57
N GLU A 61 -9.85 7.56 4.38
CA GLU A 61 -9.11 8.47 5.24
C GLU A 61 -9.64 8.44 6.68
N SER A 62 -10.98 8.41 6.84
CA SER A 62 -11.59 8.25 8.16
C SER A 62 -11.25 6.90 8.80
N ALA A 63 -11.28 5.81 8.03
CA ALA A 63 -10.88 4.48 8.51
C ALA A 63 -9.41 4.45 8.93
N VAL A 64 -8.50 5.07 8.17
CA VAL A 64 -7.09 5.21 8.56
C VAL A 64 -6.96 5.98 9.88
N ALA A 65 -7.64 7.11 10.02
CA ALA A 65 -7.57 7.93 11.23
C ALA A 65 -8.12 7.19 12.46
N GLN A 66 -9.26 6.50 12.32
CA GLN A 66 -9.86 5.67 13.37
C GLN A 66 -8.90 4.57 13.79
N GLN A 67 -8.34 3.86 12.82
CA GLN A 67 -7.45 2.74 13.07
C GLN A 67 -6.12 3.18 13.70
N GLY A 68 -5.61 4.36 13.33
CA GLY A 68 -4.45 4.99 13.96
C GLY A 68 -4.66 5.38 15.43
N GLY A 69 -5.92 5.53 15.86
CA GLY A 69 -6.31 5.83 17.25
C GLY A 69 -6.79 4.62 18.06
N SER A 70 -6.91 3.44 17.44
CA SER A 70 -7.47 2.22 18.05
C SER A 70 -6.63 1.63 19.18
N GLY A 71 -5.34 1.98 19.25
CA GLY A 71 -4.38 1.34 20.15
C GLY A 71 -3.91 -0.04 19.68
N LEU A 72 -4.30 -0.51 18.48
CA LEU A 72 -3.91 -1.84 17.96
C LEU A 72 -2.40 -2.07 17.93
N LEU A 73 -1.62 -0.99 17.78
CA LEU A 73 -0.15 -1.01 17.77
C LEU A 73 0.48 -0.64 19.13
N ASP A 74 -0.31 -0.44 20.19
CA ASP A 74 0.19 0.00 21.50
C ASP A 74 0.59 -1.21 22.36
N GLY A 75 1.89 -1.39 22.57
CA GLY A 75 2.42 -2.52 23.33
C GLY A 75 2.63 -3.81 22.52
N GLY A 76 2.45 -3.73 21.19
CA GLY A 76 2.56 -4.87 20.26
C GLY A 76 1.20 -5.28 19.72
N VAL A 77 1.15 -5.75 18.47
CA VAL A 77 -0.09 -6.18 17.83
C VAL A 77 -0.55 -7.50 18.43
N ASN A 78 -1.75 -7.51 19.01
CA ASN A 78 -2.42 -8.75 19.37
C ASN A 78 -3.34 -9.21 18.24
N VAL A 79 -2.91 -10.25 17.51
CA VAL A 79 -3.65 -10.83 16.37
C VAL A 79 -5.01 -11.41 16.76
N GLU A 80 -5.18 -11.79 18.03
CA GLU A 80 -6.45 -12.30 18.55
C GLU A 80 -7.50 -11.19 18.72
N GLN A 81 -7.06 -9.93 18.84
CA GLN A 81 -7.94 -8.77 18.97
C GLN A 81 -8.31 -8.14 17.63
N VAL A 82 -7.76 -8.65 16.53
CA VAL A 82 -8.10 -8.19 15.18
C VAL A 82 -9.45 -8.79 14.78
N ASP A 83 -10.45 -7.94 14.56
CA ASP A 83 -11.73 -8.36 13.97
C ASP A 83 -11.58 -8.58 12.47
N GLU A 84 -11.62 -9.84 12.05
CA GLU A 84 -11.50 -10.22 10.64
C GLU A 84 -12.66 -9.69 9.78
N ASN A 85 -13.86 -9.51 10.35
CA ASN A 85 -14.99 -8.95 9.59
C ASN A 85 -14.78 -7.46 9.32
N GLU A 86 -14.25 -6.73 10.31
CA GLU A 86 -13.83 -5.35 10.11
C GLU A 86 -12.71 -5.30 9.07
N GLY A 87 -11.73 -6.20 9.16
CA GLY A 87 -10.68 -6.39 8.17
C GLY A 87 -11.19 -6.58 6.74
N ASP A 88 -12.16 -7.47 6.52
CA ASP A 88 -12.76 -7.70 5.21
C ASP A 88 -13.49 -6.46 4.67
N ASN A 89 -14.18 -5.70 5.54
CA ASN A 89 -14.79 -4.43 5.14
C ASN A 89 -13.74 -3.38 4.75
N LEU A 90 -12.62 -3.32 5.46
CA LEU A 90 -11.51 -2.43 5.14
C LEU A 90 -10.85 -2.82 3.80
N VAL A 91 -10.68 -4.11 3.54
CA VAL A 91 -10.22 -4.62 2.23
C VAL A 91 -11.17 -4.19 1.12
N ALA A 92 -12.48 -4.37 1.31
CA ALA A 92 -13.47 -3.94 0.35
C ALA A 92 -13.42 -2.43 0.09
N HIS A 93 -13.30 -1.60 1.13
CA HIS A 93 -13.15 -0.15 0.94
C HIS A 93 -11.86 0.21 0.21
N LEU A 94 -10.74 -0.44 0.56
CA LEU A 94 -9.44 -0.20 -0.03
C LEU A 94 -9.36 -0.59 -1.51
N PHE A 95 -10.05 -1.66 -1.91
CA PHE A 95 -10.01 -2.19 -3.27
C PHE A 95 -11.31 -1.94 -4.04
N GLY A 96 -12.02 -0.85 -3.75
CA GLY A 96 -13.16 -0.41 -4.57
C GLY A 96 -14.34 -1.38 -4.62
N GLY A 97 -14.62 -2.07 -3.52
CA GLY A 97 -15.69 -3.04 -3.35
C GLY A 97 -15.27 -4.49 -3.56
N ASN A 98 -13.99 -4.76 -3.87
CA ASN A 98 -13.48 -6.13 -3.99
C ASN A 98 -13.23 -6.74 -2.62
N ASP A 99 -13.84 -7.89 -2.36
CA ASP A 99 -13.61 -8.66 -1.13
C ASP A 99 -12.22 -9.33 -1.12
N SER A 100 -11.85 -9.88 0.04
CA SER A 100 -10.58 -10.60 0.22
C SER A 100 -10.40 -11.78 -0.74
N THR A 101 -11.47 -12.37 -1.25
CA THR A 101 -11.39 -13.49 -2.23
C THR A 101 -11.01 -12.97 -3.61
N ALA A 102 -11.64 -11.88 -4.06
CA ALA A 102 -11.34 -11.24 -5.33
C ALA A 102 -9.90 -10.68 -5.36
N VAL A 103 -9.50 -10.01 -4.28
CA VAL A 103 -8.14 -9.48 -4.13
C VAL A 103 -7.12 -10.63 -4.08
N ALA A 104 -7.38 -11.68 -3.30
CA ALA A 104 -6.49 -12.83 -3.23
C ALA A 104 -6.36 -13.56 -4.57
N SER A 105 -7.44 -13.66 -5.36
CA SER A 105 -7.40 -14.26 -6.69
C SER A 105 -6.51 -13.46 -7.66
N ALA A 106 -6.56 -12.12 -7.57
CA ALA A 106 -5.71 -11.25 -8.37
C ALA A 106 -4.22 -11.34 -7.96
N LEU A 107 -3.96 -11.55 -6.67
CA LEU A 107 -2.60 -11.63 -6.12
C LEU A 107 -2.00 -13.05 -6.15
N GLY A 108 -2.81 -14.10 -6.21
CA GLY A 108 -2.35 -15.49 -6.17
C GLY A 108 -1.44 -15.90 -7.34
N GLY A 109 -1.39 -15.09 -8.42
CA GLY A 109 -0.50 -15.28 -9.56
C GLY A 109 0.84 -14.54 -9.47
N THR A 110 1.06 -13.71 -8.45
CA THR A 110 2.24 -12.80 -8.38
C THR A 110 3.42 -13.39 -7.60
N GLY A 111 3.29 -14.61 -7.08
CA GLY A 111 4.29 -15.23 -6.20
C GLY A 111 4.11 -14.89 -4.72
N ALA A 112 3.02 -14.22 -4.35
CA ALA A 112 2.66 -13.82 -2.98
C ALA A 112 2.23 -14.98 -2.05
N GLY A 113 2.38 -16.23 -2.47
CA GLY A 113 1.84 -17.41 -1.79
C GLY A 113 0.54 -17.92 -2.40
N SER A 114 -0.11 -18.88 -1.73
CA SER A 114 -1.38 -19.44 -2.20
C SER A 114 -2.51 -18.41 -2.08
N SER A 115 -3.47 -18.45 -3.01
CA SER A 115 -4.65 -17.57 -2.93
C SER A 115 -5.41 -17.76 -1.61
N ASP A 116 -5.42 -18.97 -1.05
CA ASP A 116 -6.04 -19.25 0.25
C ASP A 116 -5.30 -18.55 1.40
N LEU A 117 -3.97 -18.61 1.42
CA LEU A 117 -3.16 -17.91 2.42
C LEU A 117 -3.37 -16.40 2.34
N ILE A 118 -3.30 -15.84 1.12
CA ILE A 118 -3.52 -14.40 0.90
C ILE A 118 -4.91 -13.98 1.37
N ARG A 119 -5.94 -14.76 1.03
CA ARG A 119 -7.32 -14.49 1.45
C ARG A 119 -7.47 -14.47 2.97
N LYS A 120 -6.80 -15.36 3.70
CA LYS A 120 -6.79 -15.38 5.18
C LYS A 120 -5.98 -14.23 5.77
N LEU A 121 -4.89 -13.83 5.12
CA LEU A 121 -4.02 -12.76 5.61
C LEU A 121 -4.61 -11.37 5.43
N LEU A 122 -5.31 -11.11 4.33
CA LEU A 122 -5.87 -9.80 4.00
C LEU A 122 -6.68 -9.16 5.15
N PRO A 123 -7.68 -9.83 5.76
CA PRO A 123 -8.45 -9.23 6.85
C PRO A 123 -7.64 -9.01 8.13
N ILE A 124 -6.50 -9.70 8.30
CA ILE A 124 -5.63 -9.54 9.48
C ILE A 124 -4.62 -8.40 9.25
N ILE A 125 -3.99 -8.37 8.08
CA ILE A 125 -2.90 -7.43 7.76
C ILE A 125 -3.45 -6.04 7.45
N THR A 126 -4.62 -5.93 6.81
CA THR A 126 -5.18 -4.63 6.41
C THR A 126 -5.41 -3.69 7.60
N PRO A 127 -6.05 -4.12 8.71
CA PRO A 127 -6.17 -3.30 9.92
C PRO A 127 -4.82 -2.88 10.52
N ILE A 128 -3.79 -3.73 10.47
CA ILE A 128 -2.46 -3.42 11.01
C ILE A 128 -1.76 -2.34 10.17
N VAL A 129 -1.81 -2.48 8.84
CA VAL A 129 -1.24 -1.49 7.90
C VAL A 129 -1.94 -0.13 8.05
N LEU A 130 -3.28 -0.11 8.13
CA LEU A 130 -4.03 1.12 8.34
C LEU A 130 -3.75 1.75 9.70
N ALA A 131 -3.61 0.94 10.77
CA ALA A 131 -3.24 1.43 12.10
C ALA A 131 -1.88 2.13 12.07
N TYR A 132 -0.93 1.56 11.35
CA TYR A 132 0.42 2.11 11.23
C TYR A 132 0.42 3.45 10.52
N ILE A 133 -0.24 3.52 9.36
CA ILE A 133 -0.33 4.74 8.55
C ILE A 133 -1.08 5.82 9.32
N GLY A 134 -2.18 5.48 9.99
CA GLY A 134 -2.92 6.40 10.85
C GLY A 134 -2.09 6.88 12.04
N LYS A 135 -1.29 5.99 12.65
CA LYS A 135 -0.36 6.36 13.71
C LYS A 135 0.74 7.30 13.19
N GLN A 136 1.25 7.10 11.98
CA GLN A 136 2.22 8.02 11.37
C GLN A 136 1.60 9.37 11.02
N LEU A 137 0.32 9.39 10.59
CA LEU A 137 -0.44 10.62 10.38
C LEU A 137 -0.60 11.43 11.67
N ASN A 138 -0.90 10.75 12.77
CA ASN A 138 -1.00 11.37 14.09
C ASN A 138 0.37 11.82 14.63
N LYS A 139 1.45 11.07 14.38
CA LYS A 139 2.83 11.44 14.77
C LYS A 139 3.34 12.66 14.00
N GLY A 140 3.06 12.75 12.70
CA GLY A 140 3.36 13.94 11.89
C GLY A 140 2.55 15.18 12.29
N SER A 141 1.49 14.99 13.08
CA SER A 141 0.66 16.06 13.65
C SER A 141 1.08 16.48 15.07
N ALA A 142 2.13 15.85 15.64
CA ALA A 142 2.66 16.27 16.93
C ALA A 142 3.29 17.66 16.81
N PRO A 143 3.01 18.60 17.74
CA PRO A 143 3.58 19.93 17.69
C PRO A 143 5.08 19.87 17.99
N THR A 144 5.92 19.72 16.97
CA THR A 144 7.31 20.13 17.05
C THR A 144 7.32 21.66 17.19
N PRO A 145 8.08 22.22 18.15
CA PRO A 145 8.26 23.67 18.23
C PRO A 145 9.12 24.12 17.04
N GLN A 146 8.48 24.39 15.90
CA GLN A 146 9.11 24.99 14.74
C GLN A 146 8.61 26.43 14.55
N PRO A 147 9.49 27.34 14.09
CA PRO A 147 9.17 28.75 13.94
C PRO A 147 8.03 28.95 12.93
N GLN A 148 7.15 29.86 13.32
CA GLN A 148 5.93 30.30 12.63
C GLN A 148 6.20 30.63 11.16
N GLY A 149 5.75 29.79 10.22
CA GLY A 149 5.92 30.09 8.80
C GLY A 149 5.55 29.02 7.78
N GLN A 150 5.44 27.74 8.12
CA GLN A 150 5.10 26.71 7.13
C GLN A 150 4.04 25.75 7.67
N GLN A 151 2.78 26.07 7.41
CA GLN A 151 1.67 25.14 7.54
C GLN A 151 1.74 24.16 6.36
N SER A 152 2.68 23.21 6.39
CA SER A 152 2.65 22.07 5.47
C SER A 152 1.99 20.92 6.22
N GLY A 153 0.66 20.83 6.09
CA GLY A 153 -0.07 19.66 6.55
C GLY A 153 0.47 18.45 5.78
N GLY A 154 1.15 17.55 6.47
CA GLY A 154 1.54 16.26 5.93
C GLY A 154 0.27 15.44 5.72
N GLY A 155 -0.23 15.44 4.49
CA GLY A 155 -1.43 14.70 4.14
C GLY A 155 -1.15 13.20 4.14
N LEU A 156 -2.22 12.39 4.10
CA LEU A 156 -2.10 10.95 3.94
C LEU A 156 -1.25 10.59 2.70
N GLY A 157 -1.39 11.33 1.60
CA GLY A 157 -0.58 11.15 0.39
C GLY A 157 0.93 11.31 0.62
N ASP A 158 1.35 12.25 1.47
CA ASP A 158 2.77 12.49 1.77
C ASP A 158 3.36 11.33 2.58
N ILE A 159 2.58 10.80 3.52
CA ILE A 159 2.97 9.66 4.37
C ILE A 159 3.05 8.37 3.56
N LEU A 160 2.10 8.15 2.65
CA LEU A 160 2.15 7.01 1.74
C LEU A 160 3.34 7.12 0.79
N GLY A 161 3.62 8.35 0.31
CA GLY A 161 4.80 8.65 -0.50
C GLY A 161 6.10 8.39 0.24
N SER A 162 6.20 8.76 1.52
CA SER A 162 7.40 8.49 2.34
C SER A 162 7.56 7.01 2.68
N ILE A 163 6.46 6.29 2.99
CA ILE A 163 6.51 4.84 3.27
C ILE A 163 6.96 4.05 2.05
N LEU A 164 6.42 4.38 0.87
CA LEU A 164 6.76 3.69 -0.38
C LEU A 164 8.15 4.12 -0.90
N GLY A 165 8.46 5.41 -0.84
CA GLY A 165 9.73 5.99 -1.30
C GLY A 165 10.93 5.68 -0.40
N GLY A 166 10.71 5.48 0.90
CA GLY A 166 11.76 5.14 1.87
C GLY A 166 12.47 3.81 1.58
N SER A 167 11.82 2.90 0.86
CA SER A 167 12.40 1.61 0.45
C SER A 167 13.37 1.69 -0.74
N THR A 168 13.41 2.82 -1.45
CA THR A 168 14.18 2.97 -2.72
C THR A 168 15.55 3.63 -2.59
N GLY A 169 16.02 3.94 -1.37
CA GLY A 169 17.42 4.35 -1.15
C GLY A 169 17.78 5.75 -1.65
N GLY A 170 17.79 6.71 -0.72
CA GLY A 170 18.55 7.96 -0.72
C GLY A 170 19.01 8.57 -2.05
N GLY A 171 18.34 9.64 -2.50
CA GLY A 171 18.90 10.58 -3.46
C GLY A 171 17.90 11.60 -4.01
N ALA A 172 18.03 12.84 -3.53
CA ALA A 172 17.62 14.09 -4.19
C ALA A 172 16.11 14.41 -4.34
N SER A 173 15.69 15.38 -3.52
CA SER A 173 15.05 16.63 -3.94
C SER A 173 14.42 16.72 -5.34
N GLY A 174 13.17 17.17 -5.38
CA GLY A 174 12.65 18.01 -6.47
C GLY A 174 11.60 17.34 -7.31
N GLY A 175 10.44 17.99 -7.41
CA GLY A 175 9.39 17.62 -8.36
C GLY A 175 9.92 17.53 -9.79
N GLY A 176 9.31 16.63 -10.56
CA GLY A 176 9.63 16.50 -11.97
C GLY A 176 9.16 15.17 -12.52
N ALA A 177 8.30 15.24 -13.52
CA ALA A 177 8.00 14.13 -14.41
C ALA A 177 9.30 13.56 -15.01
N GLY A 178 9.43 12.23 -15.04
CA GLY A 178 10.56 11.57 -15.69
C GLY A 178 10.79 10.18 -15.13
N GLY A 179 10.79 9.16 -15.99
CA GLY A 179 10.84 7.76 -15.61
C GLY A 179 12.15 7.31 -14.95
N GLY A 180 12.06 6.18 -14.26
CA GLY A 180 13.20 5.47 -13.66
C GLY A 180 12.74 4.32 -12.77
N ASP A 181 12.86 3.10 -13.29
CA ASP A 181 13.20 1.82 -12.60
C ASP A 181 12.52 1.43 -11.27
N ASN A 182 11.23 1.74 -11.10
CA ASN A 182 10.42 1.02 -10.11
C ASN A 182 9.90 -0.28 -10.74
N PRO A 183 10.38 -1.49 -10.38
CA PRO A 183 9.86 -2.74 -10.94
C PRO A 183 8.35 -2.88 -10.64
N LEU A 184 7.90 -2.47 -9.46
CA LEU A 184 6.48 -2.41 -9.12
C LEU A 184 5.74 -1.31 -9.91
N GLY A 185 6.36 -0.16 -10.15
CA GLY A 185 5.80 0.91 -11.00
C GLY A 185 5.75 0.52 -12.48
N SER A 186 6.65 -0.35 -12.92
CA SER A 186 6.67 -0.89 -14.28
C SER A 186 5.67 -2.03 -14.47
N ILE A 187 5.40 -2.83 -13.43
CA ILE A 187 4.34 -3.86 -13.45
C ILE A 187 2.97 -3.17 -13.36
N LEU A 188 2.79 -2.24 -12.44
CA LEU A 188 1.56 -1.43 -12.35
C LEU A 188 1.37 -0.56 -13.60
N GLY A 189 2.43 0.02 -14.13
CA GLY A 189 2.41 0.78 -15.39
C GLY A 189 2.19 -0.07 -16.63
N SER A 190 2.62 -1.35 -16.65
CA SER A 190 2.35 -2.25 -17.79
C SER A 190 0.94 -2.85 -17.73
N VAL A 191 0.41 -3.10 -16.53
CA VAL A 191 -0.96 -3.58 -16.32
C VAL A 191 -1.98 -2.46 -16.51
N LEU A 192 -1.69 -1.25 -16.04
CA LEU A 192 -2.62 -0.12 -16.05
C LEU A 192 -2.39 0.87 -17.21
N GLY A 193 -1.16 0.96 -17.73
CA GLY A 193 -0.79 1.81 -18.87
C GLY A 193 -0.83 1.11 -20.23
N GLY A 194 -1.25 -0.16 -20.29
CA GLY A 194 -1.47 -0.89 -21.55
C GLY A 194 -2.61 -0.33 -22.43
N GLN A 195 -3.28 0.74 -22.01
CA GLN A 195 -4.36 1.41 -22.73
C GLN A 195 -3.98 2.81 -23.20
N GLN A 196 -2.73 3.09 -23.62
CA GLN A 196 -2.52 4.23 -24.53
C GLN A 196 -1.27 4.11 -25.39
N GLY A 197 -1.46 3.65 -26.63
CA GLY A 197 -0.62 4.00 -27.77
C GLY A 197 0.64 3.15 -27.98
N GLY A 198 0.50 2.05 -28.70
CA GLY A 198 1.67 1.39 -29.31
C GLY A 198 1.26 0.14 -30.10
N ALA A 199 1.87 -0.03 -31.27
CA ALA A 199 1.75 -1.14 -32.22
C ALA A 199 0.65 -1.07 -33.30
N ILE A 200 -0.58 -0.61 -33.05
CA ILE A 200 -1.62 -0.58 -34.12
C ILE A 200 -1.63 0.74 -34.91
N GLY A 201 -1.26 1.85 -34.27
CA GLY A 201 -1.21 3.19 -34.90
C GLY A 201 -0.11 3.33 -35.96
N ASP A 202 1.06 2.74 -35.73
CA ASP A 202 2.20 2.82 -36.66
C ASP A 202 2.01 1.94 -37.90
N ILE A 203 1.26 0.84 -37.77
CA ILE A 203 0.93 -0.06 -38.89
C ILE A 203 -0.13 0.58 -39.81
N LEU A 204 -1.04 1.39 -39.26
CA LEU A 204 -2.05 2.12 -40.03
C LEU A 204 -1.53 3.44 -40.61
N GLY A 205 -0.56 4.10 -39.96
CA GLY A 205 0.13 5.27 -40.51
C GLY A 205 1.06 4.95 -41.68
N GLY A 206 1.69 3.76 -41.67
CA GLY A 206 2.62 3.33 -42.72
C GLY A 206 1.95 2.85 -44.03
N LEU A 207 0.67 2.47 -44.00
CA LEU A 207 -0.01 1.87 -45.17
C LEU A 207 -0.84 2.87 -46.00
N LEU A 208 -1.17 4.05 -45.47
CA LEU A 208 -1.92 5.08 -46.19
C LEU A 208 -1.04 6.18 -46.82
N GLY A 209 0.27 6.16 -46.58
CA GLY A 209 1.22 7.17 -47.06
C GLY A 209 1.99 6.81 -48.33
N GLY A 210 1.70 5.65 -48.95
CA GLY A 210 2.53 5.09 -50.02
C GLY A 210 1.80 4.89 -51.34
N ARG A 211 1.63 5.95 -52.14
CA ARG A 211 1.83 5.93 -53.60
C ARG A 211 1.70 7.32 -54.23
N LYS A 212 2.65 7.57 -55.15
CA LYS A 212 2.69 8.57 -56.23
C LYS A 212 1.35 9.11 -56.69
#